data_AF-A0A834WR51-F1
#
_entry.id   AF-A0A834WR51-F1
#
_cell.length_a   1.000
_cell.length_b   1.000
_cell.length_c   1.000
_cell.angle_alpha   90.00
_cell.angle_beta   90.00
_cell.angle_gamma   90.00
#
_symmetry.space_group_name_H-M   'P 1'
#
loop_
_entity.id
_entity.type
_entity.pdbx_description
1 polymer ?
#
loop_
_entity_poly.entity_id
_entity_poly.type
_entity_poly.pdbx_seq_one_letter_code
_entity_poly.pdbx_strand_id
1 'polypeptide(L)'
;MVGWQINKASIIMDATKYIEELKQKVERLNQDVATTSNDQNPLPMVRVERVEKGMVINVNSGKSCPGLLVPLLEAFDEMGLTVMEARDDEEGESIDAEAVREAVGRAIKNWRESSDHQM
;
A
#
# COMPACT_ATOMS: atom_id res chain seq x y z
N MET A 1 -36.45 57.64 -0.18
CA MET A 1 -35.54 56.69 -0.84
C MET A 1 -34.42 56.40 0.15
N VAL A 2 -34.47 55.28 0.89
CA VAL A 2 -33.45 54.94 1.88
C VAL A 2 -32.25 54.35 1.14
N GLY A 3 -31.15 55.10 1.08
CA GLY A 3 -29.90 54.63 0.52
C GLY A 3 -29.27 53.63 1.50
N TRP A 4 -29.07 52.39 1.07
CA TRP A 4 -28.32 51.42 1.84
C TRP A 4 -26.86 51.90 1.93
N GLN A 5 -26.53 52.58 3.02
CA GLN A 5 -25.15 52.79 3.43
C GLN A 5 -24.61 51.42 3.84
N ILE A 6 -24.02 50.71 2.88
CA ILE A 6 -23.32 49.47 3.17
C ILE A 6 -22.05 49.88 3.91
N ASN A 7 -22.05 49.72 5.23
CA ASN A 7 -20.91 50.03 6.06
C ASN A 7 -19.74 49.13 5.64
N LYS A 8 -18.70 49.70 5.04
CA LYS A 8 -17.50 48.97 4.57
C LYS A 8 -16.90 48.08 5.67
N ALA A 9 -16.97 48.54 6.93
CA ALA A 9 -16.56 47.76 8.09
C ALA A 9 -17.34 46.45 8.27
N SER A 10 -18.65 46.45 7.98
CA SER A 10 -19.49 45.24 8.04
C SER A 10 -19.11 44.24 6.95
N ILE A 11 -18.91 44.70 5.71
CA ILE A 11 -18.49 43.82 4.60
C ILE A 11 -17.11 43.21 4.88
N ILE A 12 -16.18 44.01 5.39
CA ILE A 12 -14.81 43.56 5.71
C ILE A 12 -14.85 42.54 6.86
N MET A 13 -15.68 42.77 7.88
CA MET A 13 -15.87 41.85 8.99
C MET A 13 -16.48 40.52 8.54
N ASP A 14 -17.51 40.56 7.69
CA ASP A 14 -18.15 39.37 7.14
C ASP A 14 -17.20 38.57 6.25
N ALA A 15 -16.40 39.25 5.41
CA ALA A 15 -15.38 38.62 4.59
C ALA A 15 -14.26 37.98 5.43
N THR A 16 -13.82 38.65 6.50
CA THR A 16 -12.78 38.12 7.41
C THR A 16 -13.28 36.89 8.14
N LYS A 17 -14.52 36.92 8.65
CA LYS A 17 -15.18 35.78 9.28
C LYS A 17 -15.30 34.60 8.31
N TYR A 18 -15.68 34.85 7.07
CA TYR A 18 -15.76 33.79 6.05
C TYR A 18 -14.39 33.16 5.74
N ILE A 19 -13.31 33.95 5.69
CA ILE A 19 -11.94 33.44 5.52
C ILE A 19 -11.54 32.54 6.69
N GLU A 20 -11.89 32.93 7.92
CA GLU A 20 -11.60 32.15 9.12
C GLU A 20 -12.38 30.82 9.14
N GLU A 21 -13.66 30.84 8.79
CA GLU A 21 -14.49 29.64 8.65
C GLU A 21 -13.95 28.69 7.58
N LEU A 22 -13.47 29.22 6.44
CA LEU A 22 -12.82 28.43 5.39
C LEU A 22 -11.52 27.81 5.89
N LYS A 23 -10.68 28.57 6.61
CA LYS A 23 -9.43 28.04 7.21
C LYS A 23 -9.72 26.90 8.19
N GLN A 24 -10.69 27.08 9.08
CA GLN A 24 -11.11 26.02 10.02
C GLN A 24 -11.72 24.80 9.31
N LYS A 25 -12.40 25.00 8.17
CA LYS A 25 -12.91 23.88 7.37
C LYS A 25 -11.79 23.10 6.69
N VAL A 26 -10.77 23.79 6.18
CA VAL A 26 -9.56 23.16 5.60
C VAL A 26 -8.79 22.39 6.66
N GLU A 27 -8.61 22.95 7.86
CA GLU A 27 -7.91 22.29 8.96
C GLU A 27 -8.64 21.04 9.45
N ARG A 28 -9.97 21.11 9.62
CA ARG A 28 -10.78 19.94 9.97
C ARG A 28 -10.75 18.85 8.90
N LEU A 29 -10.82 19.21 7.62
CA LEU A 29 -10.69 18.24 6.52
C LEU A 29 -9.29 17.59 6.51
N ASN A 30 -8.24 18.38 6.76
CA ASN A 30 -6.88 17.85 6.81
C ASN A 30 -6.66 16.93 8.04
N GLN A 31 -7.28 17.26 9.17
CA GLN A 31 -7.31 16.39 10.36
C GLN A 31 -8.16 15.14 10.12
N ASP A 32 -9.29 15.21 9.41
CA ASP A 32 -10.14 14.05 9.12
C ASP A 32 -9.48 13.08 8.13
N VAL A 33 -8.75 13.59 7.13
CA VAL A 33 -7.88 12.78 6.26
C VAL A 33 -6.76 12.11 7.07
N ALA A 34 -6.21 12.79 8.08
CA ALA A 34 -5.22 12.20 8.99
C ALA A 34 -5.84 11.22 10.01
N THR A 35 -7.08 11.45 10.45
CA THR A 35 -7.73 10.69 11.54
C THR A 35 -8.49 9.47 11.01
N THR A 36 -8.92 9.45 9.75
CA THR A 36 -9.38 8.24 9.06
C THR A 36 -8.25 7.23 8.79
N SER A 37 -7.01 7.58 9.14
CA SER A 37 -5.83 6.70 9.02
C SER A 37 -5.39 6.07 10.34
N ASN A 38 -6.10 6.28 11.46
CA ASN A 38 -5.74 5.66 12.73
C ASN A 38 -6.68 4.48 13.08
N ASP A 39 -6.10 3.27 13.03
CA ASP A 39 -6.58 1.97 13.54
C ASP A 39 -7.71 1.31 12.71
N GLN A 40 -7.55 0.25 11.91
CA GLN A 40 -6.83 -1.02 12.14
C GLN A 40 -6.40 -1.76 10.83
N ASN A 41 -6.29 -1.09 9.68
CA ASN A 41 -5.82 -1.76 8.46
C ASN A 41 -5.36 -0.74 7.38
N PRO A 42 -4.07 -0.39 7.27
CA PRO A 42 -3.63 0.44 6.15
C PRO A 42 -3.86 -0.33 4.84
N LEU A 43 -4.66 0.24 3.95
CA LEU A 43 -4.85 -0.30 2.60
C LEU A 43 -3.50 -0.38 1.87
N PRO A 44 -3.32 -1.35 0.95
CA PRO A 44 -2.11 -1.43 0.13
C PRO A 44 -1.88 -0.11 -0.63
N MET A 45 -0.68 0.45 -0.50
CA MET A 45 -0.27 1.64 -1.23
C MET A 45 0.15 1.25 -2.65
N VAL A 46 -0.51 1.82 -3.65
CA VAL A 46 -0.22 1.57 -5.07
C VAL A 46 0.49 2.77 -5.69
N ARG A 47 1.61 2.53 -6.37
CA ARG A 47 2.33 3.52 -7.18
C ARG A 47 2.38 3.04 -8.62
N VAL A 48 2.10 3.95 -9.55
CA VAL A 48 2.14 3.68 -11.00
C VAL A 48 3.07 4.66 -11.66
N GLU A 49 4.07 4.14 -12.36
CA GLU A 49 5.07 4.92 -13.09
C GLU A 49 5.01 4.57 -14.56
N ARG A 50 4.89 5.57 -15.43
CA ARG A 50 4.97 5.37 -16.89
C ARG A 50 6.43 5.30 -17.31
N VAL A 51 6.75 4.30 -18.10
CA VAL A 51 8.08 4.08 -18.69
C VAL A 51 7.98 4.02 -20.20
N GLU A 52 9.12 4.06 -20.90
CA GLU A 52 9.17 4.07 -22.37
C GLU A 52 8.37 2.91 -23.01
N LYS A 53 8.36 1.75 -22.35
CA LYS A 53 7.64 0.54 -22.79
C LYS A 53 6.61 0.08 -21.78
N GLY A 54 5.67 0.96 -21.41
CA GLY A 54 4.48 0.59 -20.63
C GLY A 54 4.43 1.26 -19.27
N MET A 55 4.08 0.49 -18.23
CA MET A 55 3.88 0.98 -16.87
C MET A 55 4.49 0.01 -15.86
N VAL A 56 5.07 0.58 -14.80
CA VAL A 56 5.51 -0.16 -13.62
C VAL A 56 4.51 0.12 -12.51
N ILE A 57 3.94 -0.95 -11.96
CA ILE A 57 2.96 -0.88 -10.88
C ILE A 57 3.61 -1.50 -9.65
N ASN A 58 3.80 -0.71 -8.61
CA ASN A 58 4.33 -1.17 -7.33
C ASN A 58 3.20 -1.13 -6.28
N VAL A 59 2.93 -2.27 -5.66
CA VAL A 59 1.91 -2.42 -4.62
C VAL A 59 2.62 -2.77 -3.33
N ASN A 60 2.73 -1.80 -2.43
CA ASN A 60 3.33 -1.99 -1.10
C ASN A 60 2.22 -2.06 -0.05
N SER A 61 2.13 -3.18 0.65
CA SER A 61 1.24 -3.32 1.80
C SER A 61 2.07 -3.31 3.08
N GLY A 62 1.67 -2.50 4.06
CA GLY A 62 2.29 -2.48 5.40
C GLY A 62 2.08 -3.78 6.19
N LYS A 63 1.33 -4.75 5.63
CA LYS A 63 1.08 -6.08 6.20
C LYS A 63 1.01 -7.13 5.07
N SER A 64 1.32 -8.38 5.39
CA SER A 64 1.12 -9.49 4.44
C SER A 64 -0.35 -9.58 4.01
N CYS A 65 -0.56 -9.65 2.70
CA CYS A 65 -1.86 -9.72 2.05
C CYS A 65 -1.89 -10.94 1.11
N PRO A 66 -1.93 -12.16 1.67
CA PRO A 66 -1.90 -13.37 0.85
C PRO A 66 -3.10 -13.42 -0.09
N GLY A 67 -2.85 -13.82 -1.34
CA GLY A 67 -3.88 -13.93 -2.37
C GLY A 67 -4.25 -12.63 -3.08
N LEU A 68 -3.57 -11.50 -2.80
CA LEU A 68 -3.81 -10.23 -3.49
C LEU A 68 -3.36 -10.21 -4.95
N LEU A 69 -2.38 -11.04 -5.30
CA LEU A 69 -1.83 -11.08 -6.66
C LEU A 69 -2.89 -11.49 -7.70
N VAL A 70 -3.75 -12.47 -7.39
CA VAL A 70 -4.76 -12.96 -8.34
C VAL A 70 -5.77 -11.84 -8.73
N PRO A 71 -6.42 -11.14 -7.76
CA PRO A 71 -7.26 -9.99 -8.08
C PRO A 71 -6.56 -8.86 -8.85
N LEU A 72 -5.26 -8.64 -8.61
CA LEU A 72 -4.50 -7.63 -9.35
C LEU A 72 -4.33 -8.02 -10.82
N LEU A 73 -4.00 -9.29 -11.09
CA LEU A 73 -3.85 -9.79 -12.46
C LEU A 73 -5.19 -9.81 -13.21
N GLU A 74 -6.27 -10.19 -12.54
CA GLU A 74 -7.64 -10.13 -13.10
C GLU A 74 -8.00 -8.70 -13.51
N ALA A 75 -7.74 -7.72 -12.65
CA ALA A 75 -7.98 -6.30 -12.96
C ALA A 75 -7.15 -5.83 -14.16
N PHE A 76 -5.91 -6.30 -14.30
CA PHE A 76 -5.07 -5.96 -15.45
C PHE A 76 -5.60 -6.57 -16.76
N ASP A 77 -6.08 -7.81 -16.74
CA ASP A 77 -6.68 -8.47 -17.90
C ASP A 77 -7.97 -7.76 -18.34
N GLU A 78 -8.83 -7.38 -17.39
CA GLU A 78 -10.04 -6.59 -17.66
C GLU A 78 -9.74 -5.24 -18.33
N MET A 79 -8.59 -4.65 -18.02
CA MET A 79 -8.12 -3.40 -18.64
C MET A 79 -7.39 -3.61 -19.97
N GLY A 80 -7.23 -4.85 -20.43
CA GLY A 80 -6.47 -5.20 -21.63
C GLY A 80 -4.96 -4.96 -21.47
N LEU A 81 -4.45 -4.98 -20.23
CA LEU A 81 -3.03 -4.86 -19.95
C LEU A 81 -2.37 -6.24 -19.95
N THR A 82 -1.21 -6.34 -20.58
CA THR A 82 -0.38 -7.55 -20.51
C THR A 82 0.71 -7.35 -19.46
N VAL A 83 0.76 -8.24 -18.47
CA VAL A 83 1.83 -8.24 -17.45
C VAL A 83 3.09 -8.84 -18.05
N MET A 84 4.10 -8.00 -18.24
CA MET A 84 5.40 -8.45 -18.76
C MET A 84 6.24 -9.16 -17.70
N GLU A 85 6.16 -8.68 -16.46
CA GLU A 85 6.93 -9.18 -15.32
C GLU A 85 6.19 -8.86 -14.03
N ALA A 86 6.18 -9.81 -13.09
CA ALA A 86 5.67 -9.62 -11.74
C ALA A 86 6.66 -10.22 -10.75
N ARG A 87 6.99 -9.46 -9.71
CA ARG A 87 7.85 -9.89 -8.61
C ARG A 87 7.10 -9.67 -7.32
N ASP A 88 7.14 -10.68 -6.46
CA ASP A 88 6.67 -10.57 -5.08
C ASP A 88 7.92 -10.61 -4.21
N ASP A 89 8.31 -9.44 -3.70
CA ASP A 89 9.38 -9.32 -2.73
C ASP A 89 8.77 -9.62 -1.34
N GLU A 90 8.16 -10.80 -1.18
CA GLU A 90 8.06 -11.38 0.16
C GLU A 90 9.51 -11.61 0.59
N GLU A 91 9.95 -10.86 1.61
CA GLU A 91 11.27 -11.01 2.21
C GLU A 91 11.37 -12.42 2.82
N GLY A 92 11.69 -13.40 1.96
CA GLY A 92 11.55 -14.81 2.21
C GLY A 92 11.91 -15.58 0.94
N GLU A 93 13.20 -15.90 0.80
CA GLU A 93 13.72 -16.83 -0.20
C GLU A 93 12.89 -18.12 -0.16
N SER A 94 12.01 -18.33 -1.15
CA SER A 94 11.25 -19.57 -1.23
C SER A 94 12.16 -20.66 -1.81
N ILE A 95 12.72 -21.44 -0.89
CA ILE A 95 13.73 -22.47 -1.16
C ILE A 95 13.14 -23.59 -2.04
N ASP A 96 13.93 -24.04 -3.03
CA ASP A 96 13.56 -25.15 -3.93
C ASP A 96 13.20 -26.41 -3.14
N ALA A 97 12.02 -26.96 -3.43
CA ALA A 97 11.47 -28.09 -2.72
C ALA A 97 12.33 -29.35 -2.89
N GLU A 98 13.01 -29.52 -4.02
CA GLU A 98 13.91 -30.65 -4.25
C GLU A 98 15.25 -30.47 -3.55
N ALA A 99 15.81 -29.26 -3.52
CA ALA A 99 16.96 -28.90 -2.71
C ALA A 99 16.69 -29.09 -1.22
N VAL A 100 15.49 -28.73 -0.74
CA VAL A 100 15.01 -29.04 0.63
C VAL A 100 14.95 -30.56 0.80
N ARG A 101 14.37 -31.28 -0.15
CA ARG A 101 14.24 -32.73 -0.07
C ARG A 101 15.59 -33.44 -0.03
N GLU A 102 16.55 -33.00 -0.84
CA GLU A 102 17.88 -33.59 -0.94
C GLU A 102 18.76 -33.22 0.25
N ALA A 103 18.68 -31.97 0.73
CA ALA A 103 19.34 -31.54 1.96
C ALA A 103 18.83 -32.35 3.17
N VAL A 104 17.51 -32.53 3.28
CA VAL A 104 16.87 -33.37 4.32
C VAL A 104 17.30 -34.83 4.16
N GLY A 105 17.31 -35.35 2.94
CA GLY A 105 17.75 -36.72 2.65
C GLY A 105 19.20 -36.97 3.07
N ARG A 106 20.11 -36.03 2.79
CA ARG A 106 21.52 -36.09 3.20
C ARG A 106 21.69 -36.06 4.72
N ALA A 107 20.95 -35.21 5.43
CA ALA A 107 21.04 -35.10 6.88
C ALA A 107 20.62 -36.39 7.61
N ILE A 108 19.55 -37.04 7.15
CA ILE A 108 19.05 -38.30 7.73
C ILE A 108 20.07 -39.42 7.54
N LYS A 109 20.67 -39.51 6.35
CA LYS A 109 21.70 -40.51 6.06
C LYS A 109 22.89 -40.38 7.03
N ASN A 110 23.40 -39.16 7.19
CA ASN A 110 24.55 -38.89 8.06
C ASN A 110 24.27 -39.22 9.54
N TRP A 111 23.05 -39.01 10.04
CA TRP A 111 22.68 -39.34 11.43
C TRP A 111 22.70 -40.85 11.71
N ARG A 112 22.18 -41.66 10.77
CA ARG A 112 22.15 -43.12 10.90
C ARG A 112 23.56 -43.68 11.01
N GLU A 113 24.43 -43.27 10.09
CA GLU A 113 25.83 -43.71 10.06
C GLU A 113 26.60 -43.30 11.32
N SER A 114 26.30 -42.14 11.90
CA SER A 114 26.92 -41.69 13.16
C SER A 114 26.42 -42.44 14.40
N SER A 115 25.23 -43.05 14.37
CA SER A 115 24.64 -43.77 15.51
C SER A 115 25.17 -45.20 15.63
N ASP A 116 25.61 -45.77 14.50
CA ASP A 116 26.19 -47.11 14.43
C ASP A 116 27.65 -47.17 14.94
N HIS A 117 28.29 -46.02 15.19
CA HIS A 117 29.69 -45.93 15.63
C HIS A 117 29.87 -45.74 17.15
N GLN A 118 28.80 -45.86 17.93
CA GLN A 118 28.86 -45.89 19.41
C GLN A 118 28.54 -47.28 20.00
N MET A 119 28.68 -48.35 19.22
CA MET A 119 28.59 -49.75 19.69
C MET A 119 29.90 -50.48 19.43
#